data_AF-A0A803XPI0-F1
#
_entry.id   AF-A0A803XPI0-F1
#
_cell.length_a   1.000
_cell.length_b   1.000
_cell.length_c   1.000
_cell.angle_alpha   90.00
_cell.angle_beta   90.00
_cell.angle_gamma   90.00
#
_symmetry.space_group_name_H-M   'P 1'
#
loop_
_entity.id
_entity.type
_entity.pdbx_description
1 polymer ?
#
loop_
_entity_poly.entity_id
_entity_poly.type
_entity_poly.pdbx_seq_one_letter_code
_entity_poly.pdbx_strand_id
1 'polypeptide(L)'
;MGSESFGVTALWGHSTMGSQCFGVRELWGHSTMGSQHYGVTALWGQRALGSQCFGVTALWGHSAMGSESFGVRELWGHSAMGSQRYGVRELWGHSTMGSQGYGVRALWGHSAMGSQRYGVAVLWGQRALGSQRYGVTALWGQ
;
A
#
# COMPACT_ATOMS: atom_id res chain seq x y z
N MET A 1 0.21 21.35 -5.80
CA MET A 1 1.12 20.38 -6.46
C MET A 1 2.54 20.77 -6.11
N GLY A 2 3.44 19.82 -5.86
CA GLY A 2 4.85 20.14 -5.54
C GLY A 2 5.80 18.99 -5.86
N SER A 3 6.98 19.33 -6.39
CA SER A 3 8.05 18.38 -6.71
C SER A 3 9.34 18.86 -6.05
N GLU A 4 9.99 17.99 -5.27
CA GLU A 4 11.21 18.34 -4.52
C GLU A 4 12.24 17.22 -4.63
N SER A 5 13.52 17.57 -4.69
CA SER A 5 14.59 16.57 -4.72
C SER A 5 14.87 16.01 -3.32
N PHE A 6 14.86 16.86 -2.30
CA PHE A 6 15.16 16.51 -0.91
C PHE A 6 14.27 17.31 0.02
N GLY A 7 13.86 16.73 1.16
CA GLY A 7 13.27 17.50 2.26
C GLY A 7 12.09 16.83 2.95
N VAL A 8 11.34 17.64 3.69
CA VAL A 8 10.08 17.24 4.31
C VAL A 8 8.98 18.07 3.69
N THR A 9 8.03 17.42 3.01
CA THR A 9 6.92 18.11 2.34
C THR A 9 5.59 17.74 3.03
N ALA A 10 4.79 18.74 3.38
CA ALA A 10 3.40 18.55 3.79
C ALA A 10 2.47 19.39 2.91
N LEU A 11 1.44 18.78 2.31
CA LEU A 11 0.45 19.49 1.48
C LEU A 11 -0.97 19.15 1.94
N TRP A 12 -1.81 20.19 1.99
CA TRP A 12 -3.20 20.12 2.43
C TRP A 12 -4.09 20.79 1.37
N GLY A 13 -5.20 20.15 1.01
CA GLY A 13 -6.17 20.74 0.08
C GLY A 13 -7.20 19.74 -0.41
N HIS A 14 -8.12 20.17 -1.28
CA HIS A 14 -9.12 19.24 -1.84
C HIS A 14 -8.46 18.12 -2.67
N SER A 15 -7.48 18.50 -3.49
CA SER A 15 -6.67 17.58 -4.29
C SER A 15 -5.20 17.91 -4.10
N THR A 16 -4.42 16.97 -3.59
CA THR A 16 -2.99 17.15 -3.33
C THR A 16 -2.18 16.13 -4.13
N MET A 17 -1.14 16.61 -4.81
CA MET A 17 -0.22 15.78 -5.57
C MET A 17 1.21 16.21 -5.29
N GLY A 18 2.11 15.25 -5.13
CA GLY A 18 3.52 15.57 -5.10
C GLY A 18 4.46 14.41 -5.37
N SER A 19 5.68 14.77 -5.77
CA SER A 19 6.75 13.85 -6.14
C SER A 19 8.04 14.20 -5.41
N GLN A 20 8.75 13.21 -4.88
CA GLN A 20 10.04 13.41 -4.22
C GLN A 20 11.11 12.41 -4.62
N CYS A 21 12.37 12.85 -4.71
CA CYS A 21 13.48 11.90 -4.81
C CYS A 21 13.82 11.32 -3.44
N PHE A 22 14.05 12.16 -2.43
CA PHE A 22 14.43 11.74 -1.08
C PHE A 22 13.66 12.53 -0.03
N GLY A 23 13.17 11.88 1.04
CA GLY A 23 12.65 12.61 2.19
C GLY A 23 11.44 12.03 2.90
N VAL A 24 10.68 12.89 3.55
CA VAL A 24 9.41 12.54 4.20
C VAL A 24 8.30 13.36 3.55
N ARG A 25 7.19 12.70 3.20
CA ARG A 25 6.06 13.32 2.52
C ARG A 25 4.75 12.98 3.20
N GLU A 26 3.94 14.01 3.43
CA GLU A 26 2.57 13.88 3.89
C GLU A 26 1.62 14.65 2.97
N LEU A 27 0.60 13.98 2.44
CA LEU A 27 -0.45 14.63 1.65
C LEU A 27 -1.82 14.34 2.27
N TRP A 28 -2.61 15.40 2.45
CA TRP A 28 -3.97 15.31 3.00
C TRP A 28 -4.99 16.01 2.10
N GLY A 29 -6.07 15.32 1.77
CA GLY A 29 -7.14 15.89 0.94
C GLY A 29 -8.28 14.93 0.63
N HIS A 30 -9.21 15.33 -0.23
CA HIS A 30 -10.20 14.39 -0.76
C HIS A 30 -9.54 13.38 -1.72
N SER A 31 -8.61 13.86 -2.54
CA SER A 31 -7.82 13.02 -3.45
C SER A 31 -6.34 13.30 -3.27
N THR A 32 -5.56 12.27 -2.93
CA THR A 32 -4.12 12.39 -2.67
C THR A 32 -3.31 11.47 -3.58
N MET A 33 -2.22 12.00 -4.15
CA MET A 33 -1.33 11.26 -5.03
C MET A 33 0.14 11.56 -4.71
N GLY A 34 0.89 10.55 -4.29
CA GLY A 34 2.30 10.65 -3.94
C GLY A 34 3.18 9.71 -4.77
N SER A 35 4.31 10.23 -5.24
CA SER A 35 5.39 9.40 -5.80
C SER A 35 6.69 9.69 -5.09
N GLN A 36 7.45 8.66 -4.73
CA GLN A 36 8.73 8.83 -4.05
C GLN A 36 9.78 7.81 -4.50
N HIS A 37 11.03 8.25 -4.71
CA HIS A 37 12.12 7.29 -4.94
C HIS A 37 12.60 6.67 -3.62
N TYR A 38 12.95 7.49 -2.62
CA TYR A 38 13.47 7.04 -1.33
C TYR A 38 12.82 7.81 -0.17
N GLY A 39 12.33 7.10 0.85
CA GLY A 39 11.97 7.72 2.12
C GLY A 39 10.64 7.26 2.73
N VAL A 40 9.88 8.17 3.33
CA VAL A 40 8.62 7.86 4.00
C VAL A 40 7.49 8.69 3.40
N THR A 41 6.40 8.03 3.00
CA THR A 41 5.21 8.68 2.43
C THR A 41 3.96 8.30 3.23
N ALA A 42 3.18 9.30 3.64
CA ALA A 42 1.83 9.13 4.18
C ALA A 42 0.82 9.90 3.32
N LEU A 43 -0.27 9.23 2.92
CA LEU A 43 -1.31 9.77 2.05
C LEU A 43 -2.68 9.54 2.64
N TRP A 44 -3.47 10.60 2.81
CA TRP A 44 -4.75 10.56 3.50
C TRP A 44 -5.84 11.23 2.66
N GLY A 45 -6.90 10.48 2.33
CA GLY A 45 -8.05 11.06 1.64
C GLY A 45 -9.12 10.07 1.24
N GLN A 46 -10.23 10.50 0.65
CA GLN A 46 -11.22 9.56 0.10
C GLN A 46 -10.58 8.62 -0.94
N ARG A 47 -9.67 9.16 -1.75
CA ARG A 47 -8.81 8.39 -2.65
C ARG A 47 -7.35 8.70 -2.35
N ALA A 48 -6.58 7.66 -2.02
CA ALA A 48 -5.15 7.77 -1.74
C ALA A 48 -4.36 6.86 -2.69
N LEU A 49 -3.43 7.43 -3.47
CA LEU A 49 -2.65 6.75 -4.49
C LEU A 49 -1.15 6.98 -4.28
N GLY A 50 -0.39 5.90 -4.08
CA GLY A 50 1.02 5.96 -3.71
C GLY A 50 1.91 5.07 -4.56
N SER A 51 3.05 5.61 -5.00
CA SER A 51 4.09 4.84 -5.67
C SER A 51 5.44 5.10 -5.03
N GLN A 52 6.18 4.04 -4.70
CA GLN A 52 7.49 4.17 -4.05
C GLN A 52 8.54 3.20 -4.61
N CYS A 53 9.77 3.65 -4.83
CA CYS A 53 10.85 2.71 -5.15
C CYS A 53 11.39 2.03 -3.89
N PHE A 54 11.76 2.82 -2.88
CA PHE A 54 12.33 2.36 -1.63
C PHE A 54 11.75 3.11 -0.43
N GLY A 55 11.24 2.40 0.57
CA GLY A 55 11.02 2.97 1.89
C GLY A 55 9.78 2.50 2.63
N VAL A 56 9.01 3.45 3.18
CA VAL A 56 7.80 3.16 3.95
C VAL A 56 6.63 3.96 3.40
N THR A 57 5.56 3.28 3.00
CA THR A 57 4.32 3.93 2.54
C THR A 57 3.14 3.60 3.45
N ALA A 58 2.42 4.63 3.91
CA ALA A 58 1.10 4.50 4.53
C ALA A 58 0.04 5.21 3.67
N LEU A 59 -1.05 4.51 3.34
CA LEU A 59 -2.17 5.05 2.56
C LEU A 59 -3.48 4.82 3.30
N TRP A 60 -4.22 5.90 3.56
CA TRP A 60 -5.49 5.88 4.26
C TRP A 60 -6.59 6.52 3.41
N GLY A 61 -7.69 5.79 3.21
CA GLY A 61 -8.82 6.35 2.49
C GLY A 61 -10.02 5.44 2.31
N HIS A 62 -11.07 5.90 1.64
CA HIS A 62 -12.11 4.97 1.20
C HIS A 62 -11.57 4.01 0.13
N SER A 63 -10.73 4.53 -0.77
CA SER A 63 -9.96 3.75 -1.73
C SER A 63 -8.47 4.05 -1.57
N ALA A 64 -7.70 3.04 -1.17
CA ALA A 64 -6.25 3.12 -1.02
C ALA A 64 -5.57 2.22 -2.07
N MET A 65 -4.64 2.77 -2.86
CA MET A 65 -3.87 2.01 -3.85
C MET A 65 -2.39 2.33 -3.76
N GLY A 66 -1.56 1.29 -3.75
CA GLY A 66 -0.12 1.41 -3.58
C GLY A 66 0.67 0.52 -4.53
N SER A 67 1.76 1.02 -5.09
CA SER A 67 2.79 0.24 -5.81
C SER A 67 4.20 0.48 -5.24
N GLU A 68 4.96 -0.57 -4.92
CA GLU A 68 6.31 -0.41 -4.36
C GLU A 68 7.29 -1.47 -4.82
N SER A 69 8.54 -1.05 -5.00
CA SER A 69 9.60 -2.00 -5.33
C SER A 69 10.18 -2.65 -4.08
N PHE A 70 10.59 -1.86 -3.08
CA PHE A 70 11.23 -2.35 -1.86
C PHE A 70 10.75 -1.57 -0.65
N GLY A 71 10.28 -2.26 0.39
CA GLY A 71 9.99 -1.57 1.64
C GLY A 71 8.86 -2.14 2.48
N VAL A 72 8.26 -1.27 3.27
CA VAL A 72 7.15 -1.59 4.17
C VAL A 72 5.93 -0.77 3.77
N ARG A 73 4.78 -1.42 3.77
CA ARG A 73 3.57 -0.80 3.30
C ARG A 73 2.34 -1.15 4.10
N GLU A 74 1.56 -0.12 4.37
CA GLU A 74 0.24 -0.23 4.98
C GLU A 74 -0.80 0.50 4.14
N LEU A 75 -1.87 -0.21 3.78
CA LEU A 75 -3.02 0.34 3.08
C LEU A 75 -4.29 0.10 3.91
N TRP A 76 -5.02 1.16 4.17
CA TRP A 76 -6.27 1.11 4.89
C TRP A 76 -7.38 1.75 4.08
N GLY A 77 -8.48 1.02 3.89
CA GLY A 77 -9.67 1.61 3.30
C GLY A 77 -10.78 0.64 3.00
N HIS A 78 -11.95 1.13 2.62
CA HIS A 78 -13.04 0.23 2.20
C HIS A 78 -12.59 -0.69 1.05
N SER A 79 -11.83 -0.14 0.11
CA SER A 79 -11.07 -0.90 -0.90
C SER A 79 -9.59 -0.60 -0.78
N ALA A 80 -8.78 -1.65 -0.54
CA ALA A 80 -7.33 -1.55 -0.45
C ALA A 80 -6.66 -2.43 -1.51
N MET A 81 -5.77 -1.86 -2.33
CA MET A 81 -5.08 -2.58 -3.41
C MET A 81 -3.58 -2.29 -3.44
N GLY A 82 -2.76 -3.34 -3.36
CA GLY A 82 -1.31 -3.22 -3.28
C GLY A 82 -0.57 -4.13 -4.25
N SER A 83 0.50 -3.62 -4.87
CA SER A 83 1.52 -4.42 -5.58
C SER A 83 2.94 -4.17 -5.06
N GLN A 84 3.70 -5.22 -4.72
CA GLN A 84 5.08 -5.11 -4.21
C GLN A 84 6.03 -6.01 -4.97
N ARG A 85 7.29 -5.61 -5.14
CA ARG A 85 8.33 -6.58 -5.52
C ARG A 85 8.94 -7.26 -4.29
N TYR A 86 9.36 -6.48 -3.29
CA TYR A 86 10.06 -6.98 -2.09
C TYR A 86 9.60 -6.25 -0.82
N GLY A 87 9.45 -7.00 0.28
CA GLY A 87 9.34 -6.43 1.62
C GLY A 87 8.11 -6.89 2.40
N VAL A 88 7.54 -6.00 3.21
CA VAL A 88 6.39 -6.30 4.08
C VAL A 88 5.19 -5.48 3.65
N ARG A 89 4.01 -6.09 3.70
CA ARG A 89 2.75 -5.47 3.32
C ARG A 89 1.61 -5.86 4.23
N GLU A 90 0.80 -4.87 4.57
CA GLU A 90 -0.50 -5.04 5.19
C GLU A 90 -1.57 -4.25 4.42
N LEU A 91 -2.67 -4.93 4.08
CA LEU A 91 -3.88 -4.28 3.57
C LEU A 91 -5.04 -4.60 4.49
N TRP A 92 -5.83 -3.59 4.80
CA TRP A 92 -7.04 -3.72 5.59
C TRP A 92 -8.20 -3.00 4.94
N GLY A 93 -9.35 -3.66 4.87
CA GLY A 93 -10.53 -3.09 4.24
C GLY A 93 -11.73 -3.99 4.16
N HIS A 94 -12.80 -3.54 3.50
CA HIS A 94 -13.88 -4.46 3.16
C HIS A 94 -13.46 -5.40 2.03
N SER A 95 -12.80 -4.84 1.01
CA SER A 95 -12.21 -5.58 -0.10
C SER A 95 -10.70 -5.31 -0.16
N THR A 96 -9.89 -6.36 -0.06
CA THR A 96 -8.43 -6.26 -0.12
C THR A 96 -7.85 -7.11 -1.24
N MET A 97 -6.91 -6.53 -1.99
CA MET A 97 -6.23 -7.21 -3.09
C MET A 97 -4.73 -6.95 -3.08
N GLY A 98 -3.94 -8.01 -2.96
CA GLY A 98 -2.48 -7.93 -2.87
C GLY A 98 -1.74 -8.77 -3.89
N SER A 99 -0.68 -8.22 -4.48
CA SER A 99 0.31 -8.96 -5.29
C SER A 99 1.73 -8.68 -4.82
N GLN A 100 2.58 -9.71 -4.76
CA GLN A 100 3.95 -9.62 -4.24
C GLN A 100 4.89 -10.62 -4.88
N GLY A 101 6.09 -10.15 -5.22
CA GLY A 101 7.20 -11.02 -5.56
C GLY A 101 7.69 -11.79 -4.33
N TYR A 102 8.28 -11.07 -3.38
CA TYR A 102 9.00 -11.63 -2.24
C TYR A 102 8.62 -10.93 -0.93
N GLY A 103 8.50 -11.70 0.15
CA GLY A 103 8.45 -11.19 1.52
C GLY A 103 7.21 -11.62 2.30
N VAL A 104 6.67 -10.73 3.13
CA VAL A 104 5.54 -11.03 4.01
C VAL A 104 4.33 -10.19 3.62
N ARG A 105 3.15 -10.81 3.62
CA ARG A 105 1.87 -10.12 3.41
C ARG A 105 0.81 -10.52 4.43
N ALA A 106 0.06 -9.54 4.91
CA ALA A 106 -1.27 -9.74 5.49
C ALA A 106 -2.34 -9.01 4.66
N LEU A 107 -3.48 -9.67 4.42
CA LEU A 107 -4.69 -9.11 3.81
C LEU A 107 -5.88 -9.37 4.73
N TRP A 108 -6.57 -8.31 5.16
CA TRP A 108 -7.71 -8.40 6.08
C TRP A 108 -8.93 -7.72 5.49
N GLY A 109 -10.03 -8.46 5.34
CA GLY A 109 -11.31 -7.85 4.96
C GLY A 109 -12.47 -8.81 4.83
N HIS A 110 -13.62 -8.34 4.37
CA HIS A 110 -14.73 -9.24 4.04
C HIS A 110 -14.35 -10.13 2.84
N SER A 111 -13.73 -9.53 1.83
CA SER A 111 -13.09 -10.23 0.71
C SER A 111 -11.60 -9.95 0.69
N ALA A 112 -10.78 -11.00 0.68
CA ALA A 112 -9.32 -10.91 0.65
C ALA A 112 -8.76 -11.78 -0.49
N MET A 113 -8.04 -11.15 -1.42
CA MET A 113 -7.44 -11.83 -2.57
C MET A 113 -5.95 -11.55 -2.68
N GLY A 114 -5.14 -12.61 -2.71
CA GLY A 114 -3.69 -12.49 -2.68
C GLY A 114 -2.98 -13.40 -3.68
N SER A 115 -1.97 -12.86 -4.37
CA SER A 115 -1.02 -13.66 -5.17
C SER A 115 0.42 -13.41 -4.74
N GLN A 116 1.20 -14.47 -4.49
CA GLN A 116 2.58 -14.34 -4.03
C GLN A 116 3.53 -15.32 -4.74
N ARG A 117 4.72 -14.86 -5.14
CA ARG A 117 5.74 -15.77 -5.69
C ARG A 117 6.54 -16.46 -4.59
N TYR A 118 7.06 -15.71 -3.62
CA TYR A 118 7.94 -16.20 -2.56
C TYR A 118 7.61 -15.56 -1.20
N GLY A 119 7.53 -16.36 -0.13
CA GLY A 119 7.48 -15.88 1.26
C GLY A 119 6.24 -16.31 2.04
N VAL A 120 5.73 -15.44 2.91
CA VAL A 120 4.61 -15.74 3.81
C VAL A 120 3.40 -14.85 3.47
N ALA A 121 2.22 -15.47 3.36
CA ALA A 121 0.95 -14.79 3.16
C ALA A 121 -0.06 -15.19 4.23
N VAL A 122 -0.74 -14.20 4.81
CA VAL A 122 -1.91 -14.39 5.66
C VAL A 122 -3.08 -13.64 5.02
N LEU A 123 -4.20 -14.34 4.82
CA LEU A 123 -5.42 -13.77 4.28
C LEU A 123 -6.57 -14.08 5.23
N TRP A 124 -7.25 -13.04 5.68
CA TRP A 124 -8.41 -13.15 6.55
C TRP A 124 -9.63 -12.49 5.92
N GLY A 125 -10.72 -13.26 5.83
CA GLY A 125 -12.01 -12.74 5.39
C GLY A 125 -13.06 -13.80 5.13
N GLN A 126 -14.31 -13.40 5.07
CA GLN A 126 -15.44 -14.26 4.70
C GLN A 126 -15.19 -14.93 3.34
N ARG A 127 -14.51 -14.23 2.42
CA ARG A 127 -14.02 -14.81 1.16
C ARG A 127 -12.52 -14.57 1.04
N ALA A 128 -11.74 -15.60 1.33
CA ALA A 128 -10.28 -15.55 1.24
C ALA A 128 -9.78 -16.43 0.08
N LEU A 129 -9.05 -15.84 -0.88
CA LEU A 129 -8.49 -16.51 -2.06
C LEU A 129 -7.00 -16.20 -2.19
N GLY A 130 -6.17 -17.24 -2.09
CA GLY A 130 -4.72 -17.14 -2.16
C GLY A 130 -4.12 -17.97 -3.29
N SER A 131 -3.12 -17.44 -3.98
CA SER A 131 -2.26 -18.20 -4.90
C SER A 131 -0.80 -17.99 -4.54
N GLN A 132 -0.06 -19.09 -4.41
CA GLN A 132 1.36 -19.05 -4.06
C GLN A 132 2.19 -20.02 -4.91
N ARG A 133 3.43 -19.61 -5.25
CA ARG A 133 4.43 -20.52 -5.85
C ARG A 133 5.34 -21.16 -4.80
N TYR A 134 5.94 -20.38 -3.92
CA TYR A 134 6.90 -20.86 -2.91
C TYR A 134 6.70 -20.17 -1.56
N GLY A 135 6.58 -20.96 -0.48
CA GLY A 135 6.46 -20.51 0.90
C GLY A 135 5.15 -20.92 1.57
N VAL A 136 4.65 -20.11 2.51
CA VAL A 136 3.51 -20.45 3.36
C VAL A 136 2.34 -19.50 3.12
N THR A 137 1.13 -20.05 2.92
CA THR A 137 -0.12 -19.29 2.89
C THR A 137 -1.06 -19.81 3.98
N ALA A 138 -1.57 -18.89 4.81
CA ALA A 138 -2.68 -19.14 5.71
C ALA A 138 -3.93 -18.41 5.20
N LEU A 139 -5.03 -19.15 5.07
CA LEU A 139 -6.35 -18.64 4.68
C LEU A 139 -7.31 -18.85 5.85
N TRP A 140 -7.93 -17.78 6.33
CA TRP A 140 -8.94 -17.82 7.37
C TRP A 140 -10.22 -17.17 6.86
N GLY A 141 -11.33 -17.91 6.90
CA GLY A 141 -12.65 -17.46 6.46
C GLY A 141 -13.74 -18.39 6.95
N GLN A 142 -14.97 -17.88 6.99
CA GLN A 142 -16.19 -18.65 7.32
C GLN A 142 -16.96 -18.96 6.05
#